data_AF-A0A165I8T5-F1
#
_entry.id   AF-A0A165I8T5-F1
#
_cell.length_a   1.000
_cell.length_b   1.000
_cell.length_c   1.000
_cell.angle_alpha   90.00
_cell.angle_beta   90.00
_cell.angle_gamma   90.00
#
_symmetry.space_group_name_H-M   'P 1'
#
loop_
_entity.id
_entity.type
_entity.pdbx_description
1 polymer ?
#
loop_
_entity_poly.entity_id
_entity_poly.type
_entity_poly.pdbx_seq_one_letter_code
_entity_poly.pdbx_strand_id
1 'polypeptide(L)'
;MPLENAIERTSPCSWHITKNGLSLTQQHGYRLCVVVPGHIGARSVQWLARIKLSAPESGSVFVQQEYMVVVPEDEGELERIEEDEGYRRWKMESPGPLMGDGIGGAIAVPKQGAAVPNDWVMCSRYAIGDNGSVFIHIQVAAVICGSSVTTEDTKYKQ
;
A
#
# COMPACT_ATOMS: atom_id res chain seq x y z
N MET A 1 9.37 -11.55 -4.10
CA MET A 1 8.40 -11.33 -5.18
C MET A 1 8.42 -12.54 -6.10
N PRO A 2 7.24 -13.07 -6.46
CA PRO A 2 7.12 -14.19 -7.38
C PRO A 2 7.67 -13.87 -8.79
N LEU A 3 8.07 -14.91 -9.53
CA LEU A 3 8.71 -14.75 -10.85
C LEU A 3 7.70 -14.23 -11.88
N GLU A 4 6.46 -14.70 -11.81
CA GLU A 4 5.35 -14.29 -12.67
C GLU A 4 5.13 -12.77 -12.66
N ASN A 5 5.19 -12.13 -11.49
CA ASN A 5 5.07 -10.68 -11.36
C ASN A 5 6.31 -9.95 -11.91
N ALA A 6 7.49 -10.58 -11.85
CA ALA A 6 8.72 -10.01 -12.38
C ALA A 6 8.74 -9.96 -13.91
N ILE A 7 8.09 -10.94 -14.56
CA ILE A 7 8.02 -11.07 -16.02
C ILE A 7 6.72 -10.52 -16.61
N GLU A 8 5.78 -10.09 -15.77
CA GLU A 8 4.52 -9.49 -16.19
C GLU A 8 4.77 -8.28 -17.09
N ARG A 9 4.06 -8.23 -18.23
CA ARG A 9 4.29 -7.21 -19.26
C ARG A 9 3.45 -5.95 -19.05
N THR A 10 2.32 -6.07 -18.35
CA THR A 10 1.36 -4.98 -18.19
C THR A 10 1.84 -3.93 -17.18
N SER A 11 2.41 -4.41 -16.07
CA SER A 11 2.96 -3.58 -14.99
C SER A 11 4.37 -4.07 -14.64
N PRO A 12 5.33 -3.92 -15.57
CA PRO A 12 6.63 -4.56 -15.43
C PRO A 12 7.41 -3.96 -14.27
N CYS A 13 8.13 -4.84 -13.57
CA CYS A 13 9.18 -4.41 -12.66
C CYS A 13 10.25 -3.65 -13.43
N SER A 14 10.69 -2.53 -12.90
CA SER A 14 11.64 -1.64 -13.57
C SER A 14 12.76 -1.20 -12.64
N TRP A 15 13.94 -0.96 -13.20
CA TRP A 15 15.06 -0.40 -12.47
C TRP A 15 15.27 1.06 -12.86
N HIS A 16 15.66 1.88 -11.89
CA HIS A 16 15.77 3.32 -12.05
C HIS A 16 17.11 3.82 -11.55
N ILE A 17 17.68 4.76 -12.30
CA ILE A 17 18.83 5.59 -11.88
C ILE A 17 18.43 7.07 -11.75
N THR A 18 17.21 7.41 -12.18
CA THR A 18 16.61 8.75 -12.08
C THR A 18 15.18 8.65 -11.55
N LYS A 19 14.68 9.73 -10.95
CA LYS A 19 13.29 9.92 -10.53
C LYS A 19 12.86 11.32 -10.95
N ASN A 20 11.75 11.43 -11.67
CA ASN A 20 11.21 12.71 -12.18
C ASN A 20 12.24 13.53 -12.98
N GLY A 21 13.04 12.87 -13.82
CA GLY A 21 14.08 13.52 -14.64
C GLY A 21 15.35 13.93 -13.88
N LEU A 22 15.43 13.68 -12.58
CA LEU A 22 16.59 13.98 -11.74
C LEU A 22 17.30 12.70 -11.31
N SER A 23 18.63 12.75 -11.16
CA SER A 23 19.40 11.64 -10.58
C SER A 23 18.84 11.22 -9.22
N LEU A 24 18.84 9.92 -8.93
CA LEU A 24 18.42 9.44 -7.61
C LEU A 24 19.29 10.05 -6.52
N THR A 25 18.64 10.53 -5.46
CA THR A 25 19.33 10.90 -4.23
C THR A 25 19.67 9.66 -3.42
N GLN A 26 20.56 9.80 -2.43
CA GLN A 26 20.90 8.69 -1.53
C GLN A 26 19.65 8.12 -0.84
N GLN A 27 18.72 8.97 -0.39
CA GLN A 27 17.47 8.55 0.25
C GLN A 27 16.49 7.83 -0.70
N HIS A 28 16.69 7.92 -2.01
CA HIS A 28 15.84 7.26 -3.00
C HIS A 28 16.52 6.05 -3.67
N GLY A 29 17.64 5.56 -3.11
CA GLY A 29 18.28 4.33 -3.57
C GLY A 29 19.40 4.51 -4.60
N TYR A 30 20.07 5.66 -4.64
CA TYR A 30 21.26 5.84 -5.49
C TYR A 30 22.30 4.72 -5.29
N ARG A 31 22.87 4.11 -6.32
CA ARG A 31 22.85 4.46 -7.76
C ARG A 31 21.71 3.81 -8.54
N LEU A 32 21.07 2.79 -7.99
CA LEU A 32 20.11 1.95 -8.69
C LEU A 32 19.05 1.46 -7.68
N CYS A 33 17.78 1.65 -8.02
CA CYS A 33 16.67 1.05 -7.28
C CYS A 33 15.77 0.25 -8.21
N VAL A 34 15.02 -0.70 -7.64
CA VAL A 34 13.95 -1.43 -8.30
C VAL A 34 12.62 -0.86 -7.84
N VAL A 35 11.73 -0.61 -8.78
CA VAL A 35 10.34 -0.23 -8.53
C VAL A 35 9.46 -1.37 -9.01
N VAL A 36 8.58 -1.82 -8.12
CA VAL A 36 7.58 -2.85 -8.39
C VAL A 36 6.20 -2.20 -8.33
N PRO A 37 5.56 -1.90 -9.48
CA PRO A 37 4.25 -1.28 -9.51
C PRO A 37 3.17 -2.16 -8.87
N GLY A 38 2.18 -1.53 -8.21
CA GLY A 38 1.04 -2.23 -7.61
C GLY A 38 1.37 -3.08 -6.38
N HIS A 39 2.58 -2.93 -5.85
CA HIS A 39 3.06 -3.63 -4.67
C HIS A 39 3.54 -2.63 -3.63
N ILE A 40 3.52 -3.05 -2.36
CA ILE A 40 3.98 -2.23 -1.25
C ILE A 40 5.41 -1.73 -1.47
N GLY A 41 5.67 -0.52 -0.99
CA GLY A 41 6.99 0.13 -1.10
C GLY A 41 8.15 -0.74 -0.60
N ALA A 42 7.90 -1.63 0.37
CA ALA A 42 8.89 -2.58 0.88
C ALA A 42 9.39 -3.60 -0.16
N ARG A 43 8.66 -3.82 -1.27
CA ARG A 43 9.08 -4.67 -2.39
C ARG A 43 9.88 -3.90 -3.45
N SER A 44 9.90 -2.58 -3.37
CA SER A 44 10.73 -1.70 -4.21
C SER A 44 12.09 -1.46 -3.56
N VAL A 45 13.06 -2.32 -3.88
CA VAL A 45 14.39 -2.33 -3.26
C VAL A 45 15.19 -1.10 -3.67
N GLN A 46 15.57 -0.29 -2.68
CA GLN A 46 16.54 0.78 -2.82
C GLN A 46 17.98 0.26 -2.66
N TRP A 47 18.96 0.94 -3.26
CA TRP A 47 20.38 0.57 -3.17
C TRP A 47 20.67 -0.86 -3.66
N LEU A 48 20.15 -1.20 -4.84
CA LEU A 48 20.20 -2.55 -5.38
C LEU A 48 21.66 -3.02 -5.56
N ALA A 49 22.03 -4.08 -4.83
CA ALA A 49 23.35 -4.70 -4.92
C ALA A 49 23.35 -6.05 -5.65
N ARG A 50 22.24 -6.80 -5.60
CA ARG A 50 22.14 -8.16 -6.15
C ARG A 50 20.71 -8.50 -6.54
N ILE A 51 20.56 -9.18 -7.66
CA ILE A 51 19.33 -9.88 -8.06
C ILE A 51 19.63 -11.37 -8.01
N LYS A 52 18.77 -12.15 -7.35
CA LYS A 52 18.89 -13.60 -7.25
C LYS A 52 17.56 -14.24 -7.62
N LEU A 53 17.59 -15.20 -8.53
CA LEU A 53 16.49 -16.11 -8.77
C LEU A 53 16.62 -17.31 -7.80
N SER A 54 15.53 -17.66 -7.12
CA SER A 54 15.49 -18.82 -6.22
C SER A 54 14.14 -19.52 -6.31
N ALA A 55 14.15 -20.84 -6.12
CA ALA A 55 12.92 -21.62 -6.01
C ALA A 55 12.15 -21.31 -4.71
N PRO A 56 12.77 -21.28 -3.52
CA PRO A 56 12.09 -20.77 -2.33
C PRO A 56 12.07 -19.24 -2.30
N GLU A 57 11.17 -18.71 -1.49
CA GLU A 57 11.13 -17.29 -1.15
C GLU A 57 12.44 -16.81 -0.49
N SER A 58 12.69 -15.50 -0.56
CA SER A 58 13.84 -14.86 0.06
C SER A 58 13.89 -15.12 1.57
N GLY A 59 15.07 -15.51 2.07
CA GLY A 59 15.35 -15.65 3.51
C GLY A 59 15.53 -14.32 4.25
N SER A 60 15.05 -13.21 3.70
CA SER A 60 15.18 -11.88 4.32
C SER A 60 14.15 -11.70 5.42
N VAL A 61 14.54 -11.05 6.52
CA VAL A 61 13.66 -10.64 7.63
C VAL A 61 12.46 -9.82 7.12
N PHE A 62 12.68 -8.91 6.16
CA PHE A 62 11.63 -8.06 5.57
C PHE A 62 10.57 -8.82 4.76
N VAL A 63 10.84 -10.08 4.43
CA VAL A 63 9.91 -10.95 3.70
C VAL A 63 9.33 -12.00 4.64
N GLN A 64 10.15 -12.55 5.54
CA GLN A 64 9.74 -13.66 6.40
C GLN A 64 9.09 -13.25 7.71
N GLN A 65 9.27 -12.01 8.16
CA GLN A 65 8.88 -11.56 9.49
C GLN A 65 8.17 -10.21 9.47
N GLU A 66 8.59 -9.28 8.61
CA GLU A 66 7.94 -7.97 8.49
C GLU A 66 7.01 -7.88 7.28
N TYR A 67 6.15 -6.85 7.29
CA TYR A 67 5.16 -6.60 6.24
C TYR A 67 4.22 -7.78 6.03
N MET A 68 3.57 -8.20 7.10
CA MET A 68 2.60 -9.30 7.14
C MET A 68 1.27 -8.75 7.66
N VAL A 69 0.15 -9.34 7.22
CA VAL A 69 -1.17 -8.94 7.70
C VAL A 69 -1.51 -9.72 8.96
N VAL A 70 -1.72 -9.01 10.07
CA VAL A 70 -2.27 -9.56 11.30
C VAL A 70 -3.76 -9.28 11.31
N VAL A 71 -4.58 -10.32 11.38
CA VAL A 71 -6.03 -10.22 11.55
C VAL A 71 -6.33 -10.75 12.94
N PRO A 72 -6.48 -9.89 13.96
CA PRO A 72 -6.88 -10.34 15.28
C PRO A 72 -8.37 -10.72 15.30
N GLU A 73 -8.70 -11.81 15.97
CA GLU A 73 -10.04 -12.24 16.33
C GLU A 73 -10.65 -11.34 17.41
N ASP A 74 -9.83 -10.89 18.37
CA ASP A 74 -10.23 -9.97 19.44
C ASP A 74 -9.13 -8.95 19.79
N GLU A 75 -9.51 -7.85 20.45
CA GLU A 75 -8.58 -6.77 20.84
C GLU A 75 -7.43 -7.27 21.72
N GLY A 76 -7.67 -8.28 22.55
CA GLY A 76 -6.65 -8.86 23.43
C GLY A 76 -5.70 -9.83 22.71
N GLU A 77 -5.99 -10.23 21.48
CA GLU A 77 -5.14 -11.15 20.72
C GLU A 77 -3.86 -10.49 20.25
N LEU A 78 -3.91 -9.20 19.89
CA LEU A 78 -2.71 -8.44 19.50
C LEU A 78 -1.64 -8.47 20.60
N GLU A 79 -2.06 -8.30 21.85
CA GLU A 79 -1.17 -8.36 23.02
C GLU A 79 -0.60 -9.78 23.22
N ARG A 80 -1.40 -10.83 22.97
CA ARG A 80 -0.96 -12.24 23.07
C ARG A 80 -0.03 -12.67 21.93
N ILE A 81 -0.10 -12.03 20.76
CA ILE A 81 0.78 -12.31 19.62
C ILE A 81 2.20 -11.81 19.92
N GLU A 82 2.37 -10.79 20.75
CA GLU A 82 3.71 -10.32 21.18
C GLU A 82 4.42 -11.34 22.09
N GLU A 83 3.68 -12.25 22.73
CA GLU A 83 4.25 -13.39 23.45
C GLU A 83 4.64 -14.50 22.45
N ASP A 84 5.90 -14.96 22.52
CA ASP A 84 6.63 -15.70 21.47
C ASP A 84 5.89 -16.95 20.89
N GLU A 85 4.97 -17.56 21.65
CA GLU A 85 4.14 -18.68 21.18
C GLU A 85 2.99 -18.24 20.25
N GLY A 86 2.37 -17.08 20.51
CA GLY A 86 1.31 -16.51 19.70
C GLY A 86 1.80 -16.12 18.30
N TYR A 87 2.97 -15.49 18.23
CA TYR A 87 3.62 -15.11 16.97
C TYR A 87 3.90 -16.32 16.06
N ARG A 88 4.35 -17.45 16.61
CA ARG A 88 4.67 -18.65 15.81
C ARG A 88 3.43 -19.30 15.21
N ARG A 89 2.34 -19.39 15.98
CA ARG A 89 1.06 -19.95 15.50
C ARG A 89 0.46 -19.05 14.43
N TRP A 90 0.33 -17.76 14.71
CA TRP A 90 -0.15 -16.78 13.74
C TRP A 90 0.69 -16.83 12.44
N LYS A 91 2.02 -16.96 12.54
CA LYS A 91 2.89 -17.05 11.36
C LYS A 91 2.61 -18.27 10.49
N MET A 92 2.20 -19.40 11.07
CA MET A 92 1.82 -20.59 10.28
C MET A 92 0.48 -20.43 9.57
N GLU A 93 -0.42 -19.65 10.15
CA GLU A 93 -1.79 -19.43 9.65
C GLU A 93 -1.90 -18.17 8.77
N SER A 94 -0.92 -17.28 8.83
CA SER A 94 -0.88 -16.02 8.09
C SER A 94 -0.88 -16.27 6.58
N PRO A 95 -1.60 -15.46 5.79
CA PRO A 95 -1.68 -15.58 4.32
C PRO A 95 -0.36 -15.30 3.58
N GLY A 96 0.75 -15.11 4.30
CA GLY A 96 2.08 -14.83 3.76
C GLY A 96 2.41 -13.34 3.72
N PRO A 97 3.57 -12.98 3.15
CA PRO A 97 4.01 -11.60 3.05
C PRO A 97 3.03 -10.73 2.27
N LEU A 98 2.82 -9.51 2.78
CA LEU A 98 2.08 -8.49 2.08
C LEU A 98 2.82 -8.15 0.78
N MET A 99 2.09 -8.27 -0.32
CA MET A 99 2.59 -8.00 -1.67
C MET A 99 1.93 -6.76 -2.24
N GLY A 100 0.61 -6.79 -2.42
CA GLY A 100 -0.19 -5.69 -2.97
C GLY A 100 -0.45 -4.56 -1.98
N ASP A 101 -0.68 -3.36 -2.50
CA ASP A 101 -1.06 -2.18 -1.71
C ASP A 101 -2.52 -2.23 -1.23
N GLY A 102 -3.33 -3.12 -1.81
CA GLY A 102 -4.77 -3.14 -1.59
C GLY A 102 -5.46 -1.91 -2.19
N ILE A 103 -6.78 -1.85 -2.00
CA ILE A 103 -7.58 -0.68 -2.41
C ILE A 103 -7.61 0.32 -1.26
N GLY A 104 -7.13 1.53 -1.51
CA GLY A 104 -7.08 2.58 -0.50
C GLY A 104 -7.28 3.98 -1.07
N GLY A 105 -7.39 4.94 -0.17
CA GLY A 105 -7.53 6.35 -0.52
C GLY A 105 -7.80 7.18 0.73
N ALA A 106 -7.60 8.49 0.62
CA ALA A 106 -7.88 9.41 1.70
C ALA A 106 -8.27 10.79 1.17
N ILE A 107 -9.03 11.51 1.99
CA ILE A 107 -9.35 12.91 1.77
C ILE A 107 -8.12 13.74 2.14
N ALA A 108 -7.61 14.50 1.19
CA ALA A 108 -6.49 15.41 1.37
C ALA A 108 -6.95 16.83 1.75
N VAL A 109 -8.16 17.21 1.28
CA VAL A 109 -8.79 18.50 1.57
C VAL A 109 -10.28 18.28 1.84
N PRO A 110 -10.85 18.83 2.91
CA PRO A 110 -10.20 19.62 3.95
C PRO A 110 -9.29 18.78 4.86
N LYS A 111 -8.33 19.43 5.53
CA LYS A 111 -7.51 18.78 6.55
C LYS A 111 -8.39 18.42 7.75
N GLN A 112 -8.04 17.34 8.45
CA GLN A 112 -8.69 16.97 9.69
C GLN A 112 -8.71 18.15 10.68
N GLY A 113 -9.90 18.46 11.22
CA GLY A 113 -10.11 19.55 12.17
C GLY A 113 -10.19 20.95 11.57
N ALA A 114 -10.11 21.12 10.24
CA ALA A 114 -10.31 22.42 9.62
C ALA A 114 -11.74 22.92 9.81
N ALA A 115 -11.89 24.19 10.16
CA ALA A 115 -13.19 24.87 10.11
C ALA A 115 -13.62 24.97 8.65
N VAL A 116 -14.84 24.52 8.36
CA VAL A 116 -15.43 24.57 7.02
C VAL A 116 -16.69 25.44 7.03
N PRO A 117 -17.01 26.12 5.92
CA PRO A 117 -18.28 26.83 5.78
C PRO A 117 -19.48 25.89 5.98
N ASN A 118 -20.60 26.43 6.46
CA ASN A 118 -21.89 25.72 6.54
C ASN A 118 -22.59 25.62 5.16
N ASP A 119 -21.82 25.50 4.09
CA ASP A 119 -22.28 25.44 2.71
C ASP A 119 -21.33 24.50 1.92
N TRP A 120 -21.09 24.76 0.64
CA TRP A 120 -20.19 23.96 -0.18
C TRP A 120 -18.74 23.95 0.33
N VAL A 121 -18.17 22.74 0.40
CA VAL A 121 -16.77 22.51 0.73
C VAL A 121 -16.12 21.76 -0.44
N MET A 122 -15.04 22.33 -0.97
CA MET A 122 -14.24 21.63 -1.96
C MET A 122 -13.53 20.45 -1.29
N CYS A 123 -13.81 19.24 -1.77
CA CYS A 123 -13.16 18.02 -1.34
C CYS A 123 -12.14 17.57 -2.39
N SER A 124 -10.91 17.30 -1.96
CA SER A 124 -9.88 16.68 -2.81
C SER A 124 -9.36 15.42 -2.13
N ARG A 125 -9.14 14.38 -2.93
CA ARG A 125 -8.73 13.05 -2.46
C ARG A 125 -7.78 12.38 -3.43
N TYR A 126 -7.07 11.38 -2.95
CA TYR A 126 -6.37 10.41 -3.78
C TYR A 126 -6.97 9.01 -3.56
N ALA A 127 -6.75 8.13 -4.53
CA ALA A 127 -7.10 6.72 -4.44
C ALA A 127 -5.97 5.89 -5.07
N ILE A 128 -5.67 4.74 -4.48
CA ILE A 128 -4.65 3.79 -4.92
C ILE A 128 -5.31 2.42 -5.08
N GLY A 129 -5.21 1.86 -6.29
CA GLY A 129 -5.81 0.58 -6.63
C GLY A 129 -4.81 -0.55 -6.40
N ASP A 130 -5.32 -1.77 -6.29
CA ASP A 130 -4.47 -2.93 -6.07
C ASP A 130 -3.89 -3.48 -7.38
N ASN A 131 -2.63 -3.88 -7.36
CA ASN A 131 -1.93 -4.53 -8.48
C ASN A 131 -2.06 -3.80 -9.84
N GLY A 132 -2.04 -2.46 -9.82
CA GLY A 132 -2.17 -1.64 -11.04
C GLY A 132 -3.60 -1.48 -11.57
N SER A 133 -4.60 -1.92 -10.81
CA SER A 133 -6.01 -1.69 -11.14
C SER A 133 -6.33 -0.20 -11.12
N VAL A 134 -7.10 0.25 -12.12
CA VAL A 134 -7.62 1.62 -12.18
C VAL A 134 -9.00 1.71 -11.54
N PHE A 135 -9.28 2.83 -10.86
CA PHE A 135 -10.61 3.08 -10.33
C PHE A 135 -11.55 3.58 -11.41
N ILE A 136 -12.75 3.00 -11.41
CA ILE A 136 -13.86 3.43 -12.25
C ILE A 136 -14.87 4.30 -11.50
N HIS A 137 -14.91 4.20 -10.16
CA HIS A 137 -15.90 4.89 -9.35
C HIS A 137 -15.38 5.25 -7.97
N ILE A 138 -15.81 6.42 -7.49
CA ILE A 138 -15.35 7.05 -6.27
C ILE A 138 -16.56 7.70 -5.61
N GLN A 139 -16.87 7.28 -4.37
CA GLN A 139 -17.97 7.85 -3.58
C GLN A 139 -17.41 8.67 -2.42
N VAL A 140 -18.06 9.79 -2.12
CA VAL A 140 -17.76 10.64 -0.96
C VAL A 140 -19.07 10.88 -0.22
N ALA A 141 -19.05 10.69 1.09
CA ALA A 141 -20.20 10.93 1.95
C ALA A 141 -19.84 12.02 2.97
N ALA A 142 -20.73 13.01 3.13
CA ALA A 142 -20.66 13.97 4.20
C ALA A 142 -21.60 13.52 5.32
N VAL A 143 -21.06 13.36 6.53
CA VAL A 143 -21.84 12.97 7.71
C VAL A 143 -21.78 14.11 8.71
N ILE A 144 -22.91 14.78 8.90
CA ILE A 144 -23.08 15.79 9.94
C ILE A 144 -23.59 15.06 11.18
N CYS A 145 -22.83 15.11 12.28
CA CYS A 145 -23.26 14.49 13.53
C CYS A 145 -24.53 15.21 14.04
N GLY A 146 -25.71 14.64 13.77
CA GLY A 146 -27.01 15.16 14.20
C GLY A 146 -28.14 15.14 13.16
N SER A 147 -27.91 14.90 11.86
CA SER A 147 -28.98 14.79 10.84
C SER A 147 -28.48 14.05 9.59
N SER A 148 -29.39 13.33 8.93
CA SER A 148 -29.24 12.44 7.75
C SER A 148 -28.03 12.64 6.82
N VAL A 149 -27.36 11.52 6.49
CA VAL A 149 -26.27 11.40 5.51
C VAL A 149 -26.74 11.82 4.11
N THR A 150 -26.04 12.78 3.50
CA THR A 150 -26.14 13.05 2.06
C THR A 150 -24.93 12.42 1.36
N THR A 151 -25.19 11.41 0.53
CA THR A 151 -24.19 10.81 -0.37
C THR A 151 -24.25 11.53 -1.71
N GLU A 152 -23.14 12.10 -2.16
CA GLU A 152 -23.01 12.59 -3.54
C GLU A 152 -22.07 11.67 -4.34
N ASP A 153 -22.64 11.04 -5.36
CA ASP A 153 -21.91 10.24 -6.35
C ASP A 153 -21.21 11.16 -7.34
N THR A 154 -19.92 11.39 -7.16
CA THR A 154 -19.12 12.09 -8.17
C THR A 154 -18.61 11.09 -9.21
N LYS A 155 -19.42 10.86 -10.26
CA LYS A 155 -18.97 10.12 -11.45
C LYS A 155 -18.03 11.00 -12.28
N TYR A 156 -16.75 10.66 -12.34
CA TYR A 156 -15.85 11.22 -13.35
C TYR A 156 -16.21 10.61 -14.72
N LYS A 157 -16.49 11.48 -15.71
CA LYS A 157 -16.75 11.06 -17.10
C LYS A 157 -15.50 10.40 -17.69
N GLN A 158 -15.73 9.29 -18.39
CA GLN A 158 -14.76 8.63 -19.27
C GLN A 158 -14.26 9.57 -20.36
#